data_AF-A0A0L0N0J3-F1
#
_entry.id   AF-A0A0L0N0J3-F1
#
_cell.length_a   1.000
_cell.length_b   1.000
_cell.length_c   1.000
_cell.angle_alpha   90.00
_cell.angle_beta   90.00
_cell.angle_gamma   90.00
#
_symmetry.space_group_name_H-M   'P 1'
#
loop_
_entity.id
_entity.type
_entity.pdbx_description
1 polymer ?
#
loop_
_entity_poly.entity_id
_entity_poly.type
_entity_poly.pdbx_seq_one_letter_code
_entity_poly.pdbx_strand_id
1 'polypeptide(L)'
;MSFAGCLWNGRGEKRKLSSPAQEDDTNKPDETVDEPEPKSLTVPGLGVRDAGVSDETWEQLGQDAAKEQQRDREYRNMLRAQRSTRDADRDRIIRREEKAKKAKLLAMGACPVGYHWIKQSGGYRCAGGSHWMSDEKVGKL
;
A
#
# COMPACT_ATOMS: atom_id res chain seq x y z
N MET A 1 38.14 5.74 -28.27
CA MET A 1 37.35 6.11 -29.47
C MET A 1 35.91 6.25 -29.03
N SER A 2 35.48 7.49 -28.76
CA SER A 2 34.08 7.83 -28.49
C SER A 2 33.41 8.24 -29.79
N PHE A 3 32.24 7.67 -30.08
CA PHE A 3 31.24 8.35 -30.90
C PHE A 3 29.87 8.10 -30.26
N ALA A 4 29.33 9.14 -29.65
CA ALA A 4 27.96 9.22 -29.20
C ALA A 4 27.04 9.23 -30.43
N GLY A 5 26.22 8.19 -30.56
CA GLY A 5 25.20 8.10 -31.60
C GLY A 5 23.94 8.84 -31.19
N CYS A 6 23.86 10.14 -31.51
CA CYS A 6 22.61 10.88 -31.47
C CYS A 6 21.69 10.40 -32.62
N LEU A 7 20.60 9.69 -32.32
CA LEU A 7 19.52 9.45 -33.28
C LEU A 7 18.49 10.60 -33.20
N TRP A 8 18.41 11.39 -34.26
CA TRP A 8 17.42 12.45 -34.49
C TRP A 8 16.16 11.89 -35.17
N ASN A 9 14.97 12.39 -34.81
CA ASN A 9 13.74 12.15 -35.58
C ASN A 9 13.39 13.39 -36.43
N GLY A 10 12.94 13.15 -37.66
CA GLY A 10 12.85 14.11 -38.78
C GLY A 10 11.76 15.20 -38.72
N ARG A 11 11.47 15.79 -37.56
CA ARG A 11 10.62 17.00 -37.48
C ARG A 11 10.92 17.91 -36.29
N GLY A 12 12.19 18.04 -35.88
CA GLY A 12 12.73 19.23 -35.17
C GLY A 12 12.04 19.79 -33.92
N GLU A 13 11.04 19.13 -33.33
CA GLU A 13 10.28 19.66 -32.19
C GLU A 13 10.47 18.81 -30.94
N LYS A 14 10.86 19.46 -29.84
CA LYS A 14 10.93 18.87 -28.50
C LYS A 14 9.51 18.61 -27.99
N ARG A 15 8.91 17.48 -28.33
CA ARG A 15 7.75 17.00 -27.58
C ARG A 15 8.23 16.48 -26.22
N LYS A 16 7.85 17.17 -25.15
CA LYS A 16 7.81 16.59 -23.80
C LYS A 16 7.04 15.27 -23.93
N LEU A 17 7.70 14.15 -23.66
CA LEU A 17 7.02 12.88 -23.48
C LEU A 17 6.21 13.05 -22.19
N SER A 18 4.94 13.46 -22.31
CA SER A 18 4.01 13.41 -21.18
C SER A 18 3.83 11.94 -20.86
N SER A 19 4.41 11.51 -19.75
CA SER A 19 4.20 10.18 -19.19
C SER A 19 2.70 9.94 -19.07
N PRO A 20 2.14 8.83 -19.60
CA PRO A 20 0.79 8.46 -19.24
C PRO A 20 0.78 8.22 -17.74
N ALA A 21 -0.05 9.00 -17.06
CA ALA A 21 -0.27 8.94 -15.64
C ALA A 21 -0.56 7.48 -15.26
N GLN A 22 0.35 6.90 -14.49
CA GLN A 22 -0.01 5.82 -13.61
C GLN A 22 -0.91 6.48 -12.56
N GLU A 23 -2.21 6.25 -12.70
CA GLU A 23 -3.15 6.42 -11.60
C GLU A 23 -2.87 5.25 -10.67
N ASP A 24 -1.77 5.35 -9.92
CA ASP A 24 -1.54 4.48 -8.79
C ASP A 24 -2.52 4.92 -7.70
N ASP A 25 -3.43 4.01 -7.37
CA ASP A 25 -4.34 4.09 -6.24
C ASP A 25 -3.49 4.15 -4.96
N THR A 26 -3.00 5.35 -4.64
CA THR A 26 -2.50 5.67 -3.31
C THR A 26 -3.68 5.79 -2.37
N ASN A 27 -4.41 4.70 -2.14
CA ASN A 27 -5.00 4.48 -0.83
C ASN A 27 -3.91 3.91 0.08
N LYS A 28 -2.96 4.78 0.40
CA LYS A 28 -2.16 4.67 1.60
C LYS A 28 -2.95 5.43 2.67
N PRO A 29 -3.69 4.80 3.58
CA PRO A 29 -3.79 5.39 4.90
C PRO A 29 -2.39 5.25 5.49
N ASP A 30 -1.59 6.27 5.18
CA ASP A 30 -0.41 6.62 5.95
C ASP A 30 -0.91 7.12 7.29
N GLU A 31 -1.24 6.17 8.15
CA GLU A 31 -1.39 6.43 9.55
C GLU A 31 -0.49 5.40 10.22
N THR A 32 0.81 5.66 10.11
CA THR A 32 1.65 5.59 11.31
C THR A 32 0.87 6.36 12.38
N VAL A 33 0.02 5.66 13.12
CA VAL A 33 -0.31 6.06 14.48
C VAL A 33 1.03 6.03 15.15
N ASP A 34 1.69 7.20 15.11
CA ASP A 34 2.84 7.52 15.92
C ASP A 34 2.47 7.00 17.31
N GLU A 35 3.15 5.92 17.71
CA GLU A 35 3.44 5.74 19.11
C GLU A 35 4.04 7.09 19.52
N PRO A 36 3.40 7.87 20.41
CA PRO A 36 4.04 9.08 20.86
C PRO A 36 5.28 8.61 21.60
N GLU A 37 6.42 8.61 20.92
CA GLU A 37 7.70 8.53 21.60
C GLU A 37 7.65 9.59 22.69
N PRO A 38 7.99 9.23 23.93
CA PRO A 38 8.00 10.20 25.01
C PRO A 38 8.97 11.29 24.58
N LYS A 39 8.43 12.43 24.14
CA LYS A 39 9.21 13.62 23.85
C LYS A 39 9.91 13.95 25.15
N SER A 40 11.16 13.52 25.25
CA SER A 40 12.08 13.77 26.33
C SER A 40 12.37 15.26 26.37
N LEU A 41 11.40 16.03 26.83
CA LEU A 41 11.60 17.38 27.32
C LEU A 41 12.17 17.19 28.73
N THR A 42 13.50 17.13 28.82
CA THR A 42 14.20 17.19 30.10
C THR A 42 14.00 18.60 30.66
N VAL A 43 12.84 18.84 31.27
CA VAL A 43 12.59 20.03 32.08
C VAL A 43 13.29 19.81 33.42
N PRO A 44 14.30 20.60 33.79
CA PRO A 44 14.95 20.48 35.09
C PRO A 44 13.94 20.88 36.17
N GLY A 45 13.51 19.90 36.98
CA GLY A 45 12.48 20.08 38.02
C GLY A 45 11.54 18.88 38.22
N LEU A 46 11.64 17.85 37.37
CA LEU A 46 10.79 16.66 37.38
C LEU A 46 11.01 15.79 38.63
N GLY A 47 10.21 16.03 39.65
CA GLY A 47 10.15 15.24 40.89
C GLY A 47 9.47 15.97 42.05
N VAL A 48 9.34 17.29 41.96
CA VAL A 48 8.63 18.07 42.98
C VAL A 48 7.13 18.00 42.69
N ARG A 49 6.38 17.32 43.57
CA ARG A 49 4.91 17.40 43.61
C ARG A 49 4.50 18.84 43.85
N ASP A 50 3.45 19.30 43.18
CA ASP A 50 2.90 20.65 43.42
C ASP A 50 2.56 20.82 44.90
N ALA A 51 3.13 21.85 45.53
CA ALA A 51 2.93 22.15 46.93
C ALA A 51 1.45 22.45 47.18
N GLY A 52 0.74 21.54 47.85
CA GLY A 52 -0.68 21.68 48.18
C GLY A 52 -1.59 20.56 47.68
N VAL A 53 -1.08 19.62 46.87
CA VAL A 53 -1.82 18.41 46.51
C VAL A 53 -1.49 17.28 47.48
N SER A 54 -2.50 16.69 48.12
CA SER A 54 -2.30 15.58 49.07
C SER A 54 -1.83 14.32 48.35
N ASP A 55 -1.12 13.45 49.07
CA ASP A 55 -0.58 12.20 48.53
C ASP A 55 -1.68 11.26 48.03
N GLU A 56 -2.86 11.29 48.66
CA GLU A 56 -4.03 10.51 48.25
C GLU A 56 -4.56 10.96 46.88
N THR A 57 -4.61 12.28 46.64
CA THR A 57 -5.08 12.84 45.37
C THR A 57 -4.13 12.47 44.23
N TRP A 58 -2.83 12.48 44.49
CA TRP A 58 -1.81 12.04 43.54
C TRP A 58 -1.94 10.57 43.17
N GLU A 59 -2.19 9.71 44.16
CA GLU A 59 -2.37 8.27 43.92
C GLU A 59 -3.63 8.00 43.08
N GLN A 60 -4.74 8.67 43.38
CA GLN A 60 -5.97 8.56 42.61
C GLN A 60 -5.77 8.98 41.14
N LEU A 61 -5.12 10.12 40.90
CA LEU A 61 -4.82 10.57 39.52
C LEU A 61 -3.91 9.59 38.77
N GLY A 62 -2.93 8.99 39.46
CA GLY A 62 -2.09 7.95 38.88
C GLY A 62 -2.87 6.69 38.50
N GLN A 63 -3.77 6.26 39.38
CA GLN A 63 -4.65 5.10 39.12
C GLN A 63 -5.62 5.37 37.95
N ASP A 64 -6.22 6.55 37.89
CA ASP A 64 -7.12 6.95 36.80
C ASP A 64 -6.40 7.04 35.46
N ALA A 65 -5.19 7.63 35.45
CA ALA A 65 -4.35 7.69 34.26
C ALA A 65 -3.96 6.29 33.77
N ALA A 66 -3.59 5.37 34.67
CA ALA A 66 -3.27 4.00 34.33
C ALA A 66 -4.48 3.25 33.75
N LYS A 67 -5.66 3.45 34.33
CA LYS A 67 -6.92 2.86 33.85
C LYS A 67 -7.30 3.36 32.46
N GLU A 68 -7.15 4.66 32.21
CA GLU A 68 -7.44 5.22 30.88
C GLU A 68 -6.44 4.74 29.84
N GLN A 69 -5.14 4.69 30.17
CA GLN A 69 -4.13 4.09 29.29
C GLN A 69 -4.44 2.63 28.94
N GLN A 70 -4.97 1.86 29.89
CA GLN A 70 -5.36 0.48 29.64
C GLN A 70 -6.54 0.41 28.65
N ARG A 71 -7.58 1.24 28.82
CA ARG A 71 -8.73 1.31 27.90
C ARG A 71 -8.29 1.71 26.49
N ASP A 72 -7.40 2.68 26.39
CA ASP A 72 -6.79 3.13 25.13
C ASP A 72 -6.04 2.01 24.41
N ARG A 73 -5.22 1.25 25.16
CA ARG A 73 -4.48 0.09 24.61
C ARG A 73 -5.43 -0.98 24.12
N GLU A 74 -6.46 -1.31 24.90
CA GLU A 74 -7.47 -2.29 24.51
C GLU A 74 -8.22 -1.86 23.24
N TYR A 75 -8.64 -0.60 23.16
CA TYR A 75 -9.30 -0.05 21.98
C TYR A 75 -8.40 -0.11 20.73
N ARG A 76 -7.13 0.32 20.86
CA ARG A 76 -6.15 0.25 19.75
C ARG A 76 -5.89 -1.18 19.30
N ASN A 77 -5.79 -2.13 20.24
CA ASN A 77 -5.61 -3.55 19.93
C ASN A 77 -6.82 -4.11 19.17
N MET A 78 -8.04 -3.76 19.58
CA MET A 78 -9.27 -4.16 18.88
C MET A 78 -9.32 -3.60 17.45
N LEU A 79 -8.98 -2.32 17.26
CA LEU A 79 -8.91 -1.71 15.93
C LEU A 79 -7.84 -2.38 15.04
N ARG A 80 -6.65 -2.66 15.59
CA ARG A 80 -5.58 -3.36 14.87
C ARG A 80 -6.02 -4.75 14.43
N ALA A 81 -6.67 -5.50 15.33
CA ALA A 81 -7.20 -6.82 15.01
C ALA A 81 -8.24 -6.76 13.88
N GLN A 82 -9.19 -5.81 13.95
CA GLN A 82 -10.22 -5.63 12.92
C GLN A 82 -9.64 -5.24 11.56
N ARG A 83 -8.62 -4.37 11.53
CA ARG A 83 -7.92 -4.00 10.29
C ARG A 83 -7.19 -5.22 9.72
N SER A 84 -6.44 -5.94 10.54
CA SER A 84 -5.67 -7.11 10.12
C SER A 84 -6.54 -8.23 9.52
N THR A 85 -7.73 -8.50 10.06
CA THR A 85 -8.61 -9.53 9.51
C THR A 85 -9.17 -9.11 8.15
N ARG A 86 -9.65 -7.86 8.04
CA ARG A 86 -10.18 -7.32 6.78
C ARG A 86 -9.13 -7.31 5.67
N ASP A 87 -7.91 -6.91 5.99
CA ASP A 87 -6.83 -6.82 5.00
C ASP A 87 -6.39 -8.23 4.55
N ALA A 88 -6.32 -9.20 5.46
CA ALA A 88 -6.05 -10.60 5.13
C ALA A 88 -7.12 -11.21 4.21
N ASP A 89 -8.40 -10.89 4.43
CA ASP A 89 -9.49 -11.34 3.57
C ASP A 89 -9.43 -10.70 2.18
N ARG A 90 -9.18 -9.40 2.10
CA ARG A 90 -8.98 -8.68 0.83
C ARG A 90 -7.83 -9.31 0.03
N ASP A 91 -6.68 -9.50 0.66
CA ASP A 91 -5.51 -10.11 0.02
C ASP A 91 -5.79 -11.52 -0.49
N ARG A 92 -6.56 -12.30 0.27
CA ARG A 92 -6.95 -13.67 -0.14
C ARG A 92 -7.83 -13.65 -1.38
N ILE A 93 -8.79 -12.72 -1.47
CA ILE A 93 -9.66 -12.56 -2.64
C ILE A 93 -8.84 -12.17 -3.86
N ILE A 94 -8.01 -11.12 -3.74
CA ILE A 94 -7.15 -10.64 -4.84
C ILE A 94 -6.24 -11.77 -5.35
N ARG A 95 -5.57 -12.49 -4.44
CA ARG A 95 -4.69 -13.61 -4.81
C ARG A 95 -5.44 -14.74 -5.51
N ARG A 96 -6.69 -15.03 -5.12
CA ARG A 96 -7.51 -16.05 -5.78
C ARG A 96 -7.91 -15.62 -7.18
N GLU A 97 -8.33 -14.38 -7.36
CA GLU A 97 -8.70 -13.84 -8.66
C GLU A 97 -7.51 -13.79 -9.62
N GLU A 98 -6.35 -13.35 -9.16
CA GLU A 98 -5.14 -13.35 -10.00
C GLU A 98 -4.73 -14.76 -10.42
N LYS A 99 -4.78 -15.73 -9.50
CA LYS A 99 -4.50 -17.12 -9.81
C LYS A 99 -5.50 -17.68 -10.82
N ALA A 100 -6.79 -17.37 -10.66
CA ALA A 100 -7.82 -17.78 -11.60
C ALA A 100 -7.58 -17.18 -12.99
N LYS A 101 -7.25 -15.88 -13.09
CA LYS A 101 -6.91 -15.21 -14.35
C LYS A 101 -5.69 -15.84 -15.03
N LYS A 102 -4.62 -16.12 -14.27
CA LYS A 102 -3.43 -16.80 -14.77
C LYS A 102 -3.73 -18.23 -15.24
N ALA A 103 -4.52 -18.99 -14.48
CA ALA A 103 -4.93 -20.34 -14.85
C ALA A 103 -5.77 -20.35 -16.13
N LYS A 104 -6.72 -19.41 -16.28
CA LYS A 104 -7.49 -19.22 -17.52
C LYS A 104 -6.59 -18.90 -18.70
N LEU A 105 -5.59 -18.04 -18.52
CA LEU A 105 -4.62 -17.72 -19.56
C LEU A 105 -3.83 -18.95 -20.02
N LEU A 106 -3.39 -19.79 -19.09
CA LEU A 106 -2.70 -21.04 -19.39
C LEU A 106 -3.62 -22.02 -20.12
N ALA A 107 -4.90 -22.12 -19.72
CA ALA A 107 -5.89 -22.98 -20.35
C ALA A 107 -6.22 -22.56 -21.79
N MET A 108 -6.23 -21.26 -22.09
CA MET A 108 -6.41 -20.76 -23.46
C MET A 108 -5.22 -21.08 -24.37
N GLY A 109 -4.06 -21.39 -23.80
CA GLY A 109 -2.85 -21.70 -24.56
C GLY A 109 -2.27 -20.48 -25.28
N ALA A 110 -1.54 -20.74 -26.37
CA ALA A 110 -0.86 -19.70 -27.13
C ALA A 110 -1.81 -18.92 -28.05
N CYS A 111 -1.36 -17.74 -28.45
CA CYS A 111 -1.91 -16.96 -29.55
C CYS A 111 -2.01 -17.80 -30.85
N PRO A 112 -2.88 -17.49 -31.84
CA PRO A 112 -3.03 -18.27 -33.08
C PRO A 112 -1.74 -18.58 -33.85
N VAL A 113 -0.71 -17.76 -33.65
CA VAL A 113 0.64 -17.89 -34.25
C VAL A 113 1.67 -18.57 -33.32
N GLY A 114 1.25 -19.12 -32.18
CA GLY A 114 2.10 -19.91 -31.27
C GLY A 114 2.81 -19.12 -30.16
N TYR A 115 2.64 -17.79 -30.07
CA TYR A 115 3.27 -16.99 -29.02
C TYR A 115 2.50 -17.00 -27.69
N HIS A 116 3.21 -17.02 -26.57
CA HIS A 116 2.60 -16.91 -25.24
C HIS A 116 2.02 -15.51 -24.99
N TRP A 117 1.08 -15.43 -24.05
CA TRP A 117 0.46 -14.18 -23.62
C TRP A 117 1.23 -13.52 -22.48
N ILE A 118 1.39 -12.20 -22.55
CA ILE A 118 2.08 -11.36 -21.58
C ILE A 118 1.05 -10.39 -20.98
N LYS A 119 0.93 -10.37 -19.65
CA LYS A 119 0.04 -9.44 -18.94
C LYS A 119 0.53 -8.00 -19.12
N GLN A 120 -0.41 -7.11 -19.42
CA GLN A 120 -0.22 -5.65 -19.52
C GLN A 120 -1.36 -4.95 -18.76
N SER A 121 -1.31 -3.61 -18.65
CA SER A 121 -2.39 -2.82 -18.05
C SER A 121 -3.69 -3.03 -18.84
N GLY A 122 -4.71 -3.59 -18.18
CA GLY A 122 -6.04 -3.83 -18.77
C GLY A 122 -6.17 -5.02 -19.74
N GLY A 123 -5.11 -5.81 -19.97
CA GLY A 123 -5.21 -6.97 -20.86
C GLY A 123 -3.95 -7.80 -21.01
N TYR A 124 -3.88 -8.52 -22.12
CA TYR A 124 -2.81 -9.44 -22.49
C TYR A 124 -2.37 -9.18 -23.93
N ARG A 125 -1.07 -9.08 -24.15
CA ARG A 125 -0.44 -8.98 -25.47
C ARG A 125 0.34 -10.25 -25.75
N CYS A 126 0.28 -10.79 -26.96
CA CYS A 126 1.15 -11.93 -27.28
C CYS A 126 2.62 -11.48 -27.37
N ALA A 127 3.56 -12.41 -27.15
CA ALA A 127 5.00 -12.12 -27.23
C ALA A 127 5.45 -11.64 -28.62
N GLY A 128 4.77 -12.08 -29.69
CA GLY A 128 5.00 -11.57 -31.05
C GLY A 128 4.45 -10.17 -31.30
N GLY A 129 3.65 -9.63 -30.38
CA GLY A 129 3.12 -8.27 -30.39
C GLY A 129 1.94 -7.98 -31.34
N SER A 130 1.59 -8.91 -32.21
CA SER A 130 0.52 -8.71 -33.19
C SER A 130 -0.90 -8.88 -32.64
N HIS A 131 -1.07 -9.50 -31.48
CA HIS A 131 -2.38 -9.86 -30.94
C HIS A 131 -2.58 -9.34 -29.51
N TRP A 132 -3.79 -8.86 -29.22
CA TRP A 132 -4.21 -8.28 -27.95
C TRP A 132 -5.56 -8.85 -27.49
N MET A 133 -5.70 -9.07 -26.17
CA MET A 133 -6.95 -9.47 -25.52
C MET A 133 -7.18 -8.64 -24.25
N SER A 134 -8.39 -8.10 -24.07
CA SER A 134 -8.76 -7.37 -22.84
C SER A 134 -9.00 -8.32 -21.67
N ASP A 135 -8.81 -7.81 -20.44
CA ASP A 135 -9.09 -8.58 -19.22
C ASP A 135 -10.55 -9.03 -19.13
N GLU A 136 -11.49 -8.21 -19.61
CA GLU A 136 -12.90 -8.59 -19.67
C GLU A 136 -13.13 -9.83 -20.53
N LYS A 137 -12.45 -9.91 -21.67
CA LYS A 137 -12.58 -11.04 -22.59
C LYS A 137 -12.02 -12.31 -21.97
N VAL A 138 -10.90 -12.23 -21.23
CA VAL A 138 -10.35 -13.37 -20.48
C VAL A 138 -11.22 -13.74 -19.28
N GLY A 139 -11.91 -12.77 -18.67
CA GLY A 139 -12.82 -13.00 -17.54
C GLY A 139 -14.10 -13.75 -17.92
N LYS A 140 -14.66 -13.47 -19.10
CA LYS A 140 -15.93 -14.02 -19.63
C LYS A 140 -15.81 -15.42 -20.25
N LEU A 141 -14.59 -15.88 -20.52
CA LEU A 141 -14.28 -17.24 -20.96
C LEU A 141 -14.27 -18.20 -19.77
#